data_AF-A0A1I3PHD8-F1
#
_entry.id   AF-A0A1I3PHD8-F1
#
_cell.length_a   1.000
_cell.length_b   1.000
_cell.length_c   1.000
_cell.angle_alpha   90.00
_cell.angle_beta   90.00
_cell.angle_gamma   90.00
#
_symmetry.space_group_name_H-M   'P 1'
#
loop_
_entity.id
_entity.type
_entity.pdbx_description
1 polymer ?
#
loop_
_entity_poly.entity_id
_entity_poly.type
_entity_poly.pdbx_seq_one_letter_code
_entity_poly.pdbx_strand_id
1 'polypeptide(L)'
;MFGLFGKDWNVLAVIFERRDLYQVSGQRAKGSSADKARDGAKAHPRCVFWAVFDQKGSYKSGGPGAGSLMVPGDVIKKLEREIATNRTVQEVLKALETKQTDKIARQLAWHGYPPRQMHGSENQEG
;
A
#
# COMPACT_ATOMS: atom_id res chain seq x y z
N MET A 1 -16.71 24.42 -19.18
CA MET A 1 -16.66 22.97 -18.86
C MET A 1 -15.18 22.57 -18.89
N PHE A 2 -14.49 22.53 -17.74
CA PHE A 2 -13.04 22.29 -17.71
C PHE A 2 -12.74 20.80 -17.92
N GLY A 3 -11.85 20.54 -18.87
CA GLY A 3 -11.55 19.22 -19.44
C GLY A 3 -11.16 18.16 -18.41
N LEU A 4 -11.91 17.06 -18.46
CA LEU A 4 -11.64 15.78 -17.81
C LEU A 4 -10.40 15.10 -18.43
N PHE A 5 -9.19 15.54 -18.07
CA PHE A 5 -8.09 14.58 -17.92
C PHE A 5 -8.18 14.01 -16.50
N GLY A 6 -9.22 13.20 -16.26
CA GLY A 6 -9.45 12.61 -14.96
C GLY A 6 -8.26 11.73 -14.55
N LYS A 7 -7.68 11.98 -13.37
CA LYS A 7 -6.70 11.08 -12.73
C LYS A 7 -7.25 9.65 -12.80
N ASP A 8 -6.52 8.71 -13.37
CA ASP A 8 -6.88 7.28 -13.36
C ASP A 8 -5.73 6.54 -12.69
N TRP A 9 -5.93 6.18 -11.42
CA TRP A 9 -4.88 5.71 -10.54
C TRP A 9 -5.19 4.34 -9.98
N ASN A 10 -4.13 3.57 -9.76
CA ASN A 10 -4.14 2.36 -8.97
C ASN A 10 -3.63 2.73 -7.57
N VAL A 11 -4.53 2.77 -6.60
CA VAL A 11 -4.21 3.02 -5.19
C VAL A 11 -3.95 1.69 -4.51
N LEU A 12 -2.84 1.59 -3.81
CA LEU A 12 -2.43 0.42 -3.04
C LEU A 12 -2.35 0.77 -1.56
N ALA A 13 -2.81 -0.15 -0.73
CA ALA A 13 -2.69 -0.15 0.71
C ALA A 13 -2.04 -1.47 1.15
N VAL A 14 -0.90 -1.38 1.82
CA VAL A 14 -0.27 -2.51 2.50
C VAL A 14 -0.85 -2.57 3.90
N ILE A 15 -1.67 -3.58 4.14
CA ILE A 15 -2.37 -3.83 5.40
C ILE A 15 -1.56 -4.82 6.22
N PHE A 16 -1.28 -4.47 7.47
CA PHE A 16 -0.75 -5.41 8.45
C PHE A 16 -1.90 -6.19 9.07
N GLU A 17 -1.94 -7.50 8.84
CA GLU A 17 -2.94 -8.38 9.45
C GLU A 17 -2.43 -8.93 10.78
N ARG A 18 -1.23 -9.50 10.77
CA ARG A 18 -0.53 -10.04 11.94
C ARG A 18 0.96 -10.20 11.63
N ARG A 19 1.75 -10.60 12.63
CA ARG A 19 3.18 -10.93 12.47
C ARG A 19 3.37 -11.87 11.27
N ASP A 20 4.31 -11.52 10.40
CA ASP A 20 4.65 -12.24 9.15
C ASP A 20 3.54 -12.25 8.07
N LEU A 21 2.46 -11.49 8.26
CA LEU A 21 1.34 -11.41 7.31
C LEU A 21 0.98 -9.97 6.98
N TYR A 22 1.47 -9.53 5.81
CA TYR A 22 0.99 -8.32 5.16
C TYR A 22 0.06 -8.71 4.00
N GLN A 23 -0.95 -7.88 3.76
CA GLN A 23 -1.85 -7.97 2.62
C GLN A 23 -1.69 -6.70 1.79
N VAL A 24 -1.67 -6.81 0.47
CA VAL A 24 -1.82 -5.67 -0.43
C VAL A 24 -3.27 -5.61 -0.89
N SER A 25 -3.92 -4.48 -0.65
CA SER A 25 -5.22 -4.13 -1.23
C SER A 25 -5.02 -3.08 -2.30
N GLY A 26 -5.40 -3.40 -3.53
CA GLY A 26 -5.37 -2.51 -4.69
C GLY A 26 -6.77 -2.09 -5.11
N GLN A 27 -6.91 -0.82 -5.45
CA GLN A 27 -8.13 -0.25 -5.99
C GLN A 27 -7.80 0.67 -7.16
N ARG A 28 -8.44 0.42 -8.31
CA ARG A 28 -8.47 1.39 -9.41
C ARG A 28 -9.52 2.45 -9.11
N ALA A 29 -9.18 3.71 -9.28
CA ALA A 29 -10.10 4.81 -9.04
C ALA A 29 -9.81 6.01 -9.95
N LYS A 30 -10.87 6.76 -10.30
CA LYS A 30 -10.80 7.89 -11.22
C LYS A 30 -11.24 9.21 -10.60
N GLY A 31 -10.64 10.31 -11.05
CA GLY A 31 -10.99 11.68 -10.64
C GLY A 31 -10.98 11.85 -9.12
N SER A 32 -12.03 12.43 -8.56
CA SER A 32 -12.19 12.64 -7.11
C SER A 32 -12.26 11.34 -6.31
N SER A 33 -12.72 10.24 -6.92
CA SER A 33 -12.72 8.92 -6.27
C SER A 33 -11.31 8.39 -6.05
N ALA A 34 -10.33 8.80 -6.87
CA ALA A 34 -8.93 8.43 -6.68
C ALA A 34 -8.33 9.10 -5.44
N ASP A 35 -8.63 10.38 -5.23
CA ASP A 35 -8.21 11.11 -4.04
C ASP A 35 -8.87 10.49 -2.78
N LYS A 36 -10.16 10.15 -2.84
CA LYS A 36 -10.86 9.45 -1.74
C LYS A 36 -10.27 8.07 -1.44
N ALA A 37 -9.93 7.29 -2.48
CA ALA A 37 -9.32 5.97 -2.30
C ALA A 37 -7.94 6.08 -1.64
N ARG A 38 -7.11 7.05 -2.07
CA ARG A 38 -5.82 7.35 -1.45
C ARG A 38 -5.98 7.76 0.01
N ASP A 39 -6.91 8.68 0.29
CA ASP A 39 -7.10 9.20 1.64
C ASP A 39 -7.69 8.13 2.58
N GLY A 40 -8.56 7.26 2.05
CA GLY A 40 -9.01 6.05 2.75
C GLY A 40 -7.87 5.08 3.05
N ALA A 41 -6.96 4.84 2.09
CA ALA A 41 -5.78 4.01 2.31
C ALA A 41 -4.85 4.59 3.39
N LYS A 42 -4.64 5.91 3.39
CA LYS A 42 -3.86 6.61 4.43
C LYS A 42 -4.46 6.46 5.82
N ALA A 43 -5.78 6.65 5.93
CA ALA A 43 -6.50 6.66 7.20
C ALA A 43 -6.83 5.25 7.72
N HIS A 44 -6.67 4.21 6.91
CA HIS A 44 -6.99 2.85 7.33
C HIS A 44 -6.11 2.43 8.51
N PRO A 45 -6.68 2.04 9.68
CA PRO A 45 -5.93 1.83 10.92
C PRO A 45 -4.79 0.80 10.81
N ARG A 46 -4.98 -0.18 9.92
CA ARG A 46 -4.00 -1.25 9.70
C ARG A 46 -3.08 -1.05 8.49
N CYS A 47 -3.24 0.06 7.77
CA CYS A 47 -2.39 0.34 6.61
C CYS A 47 -1.03 0.84 7.08
N VAL A 48 0.02 0.04 6.86
CA VAL A 48 1.40 0.41 7.19
C VAL A 48 2.00 1.31 6.13
N PHE A 49 1.65 1.09 4.86
CA PHE A 49 2.18 1.84 3.74
C PHE A 49 1.12 1.97 2.64
N TRP A 50 0.96 3.15 2.06
CA TRP A 50 0.09 3.38 0.92
C TRP A 50 0.91 3.86 -0.27
N ALA A 51 0.44 3.58 -1.47
CA ALA A 51 1.06 4.04 -2.70
C ALA A 51 0.02 4.27 -3.79
N VAL A 52 0.39 5.11 -4.74
CA VAL A 52 -0.40 5.47 -5.91
C VAL A 52 0.46 5.22 -7.13
N PHE A 53 -0.08 4.46 -8.06
CA PHE A 53 0.50 4.16 -9.34
C PHE A 53 -0.43 4.67 -10.44
N ASP A 54 0.12 4.99 -11.61
CA ASP A 54 -0.72 5.17 -12.80
C ASP A 54 -1.18 3.81 -13.38
N GLN A 55 -2.04 3.88 -14.40
CA GLN A 55 -2.54 2.70 -15.10
C GLN A 55 -1.44 1.88 -15.81
N LYS A 56 -0.27 2.46 -16.03
CA LYS A 56 0.88 1.76 -16.63
C LYS A 56 1.78 1.12 -15.56
N GLY A 57 1.39 1.20 -14.28
CA GLY A 57 2.16 0.67 -13.16
C GLY A 57 3.32 1.57 -12.72
N SER A 58 3.39 2.83 -13.16
CA SER A 58 4.44 3.75 -12.72
C SER A 58 4.09 4.36 -11.37
N TYR A 59 5.02 4.28 -10.42
CA TYR A 59 4.86 4.91 -9.11
C TYR A 59 4.70 6.43 -9.23
N LYS A 60 3.74 7.00 -8.50
CA LYS A 60 3.48 8.45 -8.45
C LYS A 60 3.76 9.04 -7.09
N SER A 61 3.29 8.38 -6.03
CA SER A 61 3.39 8.87 -4.67
C SER A 61 3.11 7.72 -3.71
N GLY A 62 3.57 7.84 -2.48
CA GLY A 62 3.33 6.86 -1.43
C GLY A 62 3.99 7.32 -0.14
N GLY A 63 3.75 6.57 0.92
CA GLY A 63 4.28 6.89 2.23
C GLY A 63 3.66 6.04 3.34
N PRO A 64 4.03 6.33 4.59
CA PRO A 64 3.47 5.64 5.74
C PRO A 64 1.96 5.87 5.86
N GLY A 65 1.23 4.83 6.24
CA GLY A 65 -0.18 4.91 6.62
C GLY A 65 -0.35 5.05 8.13
N ALA A 66 -1.61 5.19 8.59
CA ALA A 66 -1.93 5.30 10.01
C ALA A 66 -1.43 4.11 10.86
N GLY A 67 -1.33 2.93 10.25
CA GLY A 67 -0.84 1.72 10.88
C GLY A 67 0.68 1.58 10.91
N SER A 68 1.45 2.54 10.38
CA SER A 68 2.91 2.47 10.31
C SER A 68 3.59 2.29 11.67
N LEU A 69 2.99 2.79 12.75
CA LEU A 69 3.50 2.65 14.12
C LEU A 69 3.41 1.20 14.66
N MET A 70 2.66 0.31 14.00
CA MET A 70 2.57 -1.10 14.40
C MET A 70 3.78 -1.92 13.95
N VAL A 71 4.65 -1.36 13.13
CA VAL A 71 5.83 -2.02 12.56
C VAL A 71 7.08 -1.16 12.77
N PRO A 72 8.28 -1.75 12.86
CA PRO A 72 9.51 -0.97 12.95
C PRO A 72 9.67 -0.02 11.75
N GLY A 73 10.21 1.18 11.98
CA GLY A 73 10.41 2.18 10.92
C GLY A 73 11.24 1.69 9.74
N ASP A 74 12.16 0.74 9.97
CA ASP A 74 12.95 0.12 8.90
C ASP A 74 12.11 -0.75 7.95
N VAL A 75 10.98 -1.29 8.42
CA VAL A 75 9.99 -1.98 7.57
C VAL A 75 9.41 -0.98 6.57
N ILE A 76 9.04 0.21 7.03
CA ILE A 76 8.49 1.27 6.17
C ILE A 76 9.53 1.70 5.12
N LYS A 77 10.79 1.92 5.52
CA LYS A 77 11.87 2.28 4.59
C LYS A 77 12.12 1.19 3.53
N LYS A 78 12.03 -0.08 3.91
CA LYS A 78 12.16 -1.19 2.95
C LYS A 78 10.95 -1.26 2.01
N LEU A 79 9.73 -1.10 2.53
CA LEU A 79 8.52 -1.01 1.70
C LEU A 79 8.63 0.14 0.68
N GLU A 80 9.06 1.33 1.10
CA GLU A 80 9.24 2.47 0.19
C GLU A 80 10.19 2.17 -0.99
N ARG A 81 11.26 1.40 -0.74
CA ARG A 81 12.24 1.01 -1.76
C ARG A 81 11.76 -0.14 -2.66
N GLU A 82 11.03 -1.09 -2.11
CA GLU A 82 10.77 -2.38 -2.75
C GLU A 82 9.34 -2.53 -3.27
N ILE A 83 8.38 -1.74 -2.78
CA ILE A 83 6.95 -1.93 -3.11
C ILE A 83 6.68 -1.81 -4.61
N ALA A 84 7.40 -0.91 -5.29
CA ALA A 84 7.23 -0.69 -6.73
C ALA A 84 7.75 -1.87 -7.56
N THR A 85 8.68 -2.67 -7.05
CA THR A 85 9.26 -3.83 -7.77
C THR A 85 8.79 -5.17 -7.20
N ASN A 86 8.02 -5.15 -6.11
CA ASN A 86 7.50 -6.37 -5.49
C ASN A 86 6.57 -7.14 -6.44
N ARG A 87 6.80 -8.45 -6.56
CA ARG A 87 6.05 -9.32 -7.48
C ARG A 87 4.54 -9.32 -7.22
N THR A 88 4.10 -9.44 -5.96
CA THR A 88 2.68 -9.41 -5.61
C THR A 88 2.04 -8.09 -6.02
N VAL A 89 2.75 -6.97 -5.82
CA VAL A 89 2.28 -5.65 -6.22
C VAL A 89 2.14 -5.56 -7.73
N GLN A 90 3.13 -6.02 -8.49
CA GLN A 90 3.08 -6.06 -9.96
C GLN A 90 1.91 -6.91 -10.47
N GLU A 91 1.65 -8.07 -9.86
CA GLU A 91 0.49 -8.89 -10.18
C GLU A 91 -0.84 -8.19 -9.90
N VAL A 92 -0.95 -7.47 -8.78
CA VAL A 92 -2.11 -6.66 -8.43
C VAL A 92 -2.31 -5.52 -9.43
N LEU A 93 -1.25 -4.78 -9.77
CA LEU A 93 -1.32 -3.68 -10.73
C LEU A 93 -1.77 -4.17 -12.11
N LYS A 94 -1.23 -5.30 -12.58
CA LYS A 94 -1.63 -5.93 -13.84
C LYS A 94 -3.10 -6.35 -13.83
N ALA A 95 -3.59 -6.92 -12.73
CA ALA A 95 -5.00 -7.29 -12.59
C ALA A 95 -5.93 -6.06 -12.69
N LEU A 96 -5.56 -4.95 -12.05
CA LEU A 96 -6.31 -3.69 -12.10
C LEU A 96 -6.25 -3.02 -13.49
N GLU A 97 -5.12 -3.13 -14.18
CA GLU A 97 -4.92 -2.61 -15.54
C GLU A 97 -5.89 -3.28 -16.53
N THR A 98 -6.01 -4.61 -16.45
CA THR A 98 -6.88 -5.41 -17.33
C THR A 98 -8.38 -5.21 -17.09
N LYS A 99 -8.78 -4.41 -16.09
CA LYS A 99 -10.18 -4.15 -15.70
C LYS A 99 -11.00 -5.40 -15.37
N GLN A 100 -10.36 -6.53 -15.08
CA GLN A 100 -11.07 -7.72 -14.62
C GLN A 100 -11.73 -7.49 -13.26
N THR A 101 -11.15 -6.60 -12.45
CA THR A 101 -11.74 -6.12 -11.20
C THR A 101 -11.27 -4.70 -10.90
N ASP A 102 -12.13 -3.90 -10.25
CA ASP A 102 -11.77 -2.56 -9.76
C ASP A 102 -11.07 -2.60 -8.39
N LYS A 103 -11.15 -3.75 -7.70
CA LYS A 103 -10.55 -3.97 -6.37
C LYS A 103 -9.98 -5.38 -6.28
N ILE A 104 -8.79 -5.51 -5.70
CA ILE A 104 -8.17 -6.81 -5.47
C ILE A 104 -7.37 -6.79 -4.18
N ALA A 105 -7.44 -7.86 -3.41
CA ALA A 105 -6.59 -8.06 -2.25
C ALA A 105 -5.78 -9.33 -2.44
N ARG A 106 -4.49 -9.28 -2.14
CA ARG A 106 -3.59 -10.44 -2.14
C ARG A 106 -2.65 -10.39 -0.96
N GLN A 107 -2.28 -11.56 -0.45
CA GLN A 107 -1.20 -11.64 0.53
C GLN A 107 0.09 -11.12 -0.10
N LEU A 108 0.72 -10.14 0.55
CA LEU A 108 2.03 -9.62 0.16
C LEU A 108 3.06 -10.71 0.43
N ALA A 109 3.71 -11.23 -0.61
CA ALA A 109 4.89 -12.07 -0.46
C ALA A 109 6.14 -11.18 -0.42
N TRP A 110 6.78 -11.05 0.75
CA TRP A 110 7.86 -10.08 0.93
C TRP A 110 8.88 -10.47 1.99
N HIS A 111 10.14 -10.68 1.64
CA HIS A 111 11.18 -11.13 2.58
C HIS A 111 11.59 -10.09 3.64
N GLY A 112 11.05 -8.88 3.61
CA GLY A 112 11.34 -7.80 4.55
C GLY A 112 10.58 -7.86 5.88
N TYR A 113 9.87 -8.95 6.19
CA TYR A 113 9.17 -9.09 7.48
C TYR A 113 10.14 -8.85 8.65
N PRO A 114 9.78 -8.01 9.63
CA PRO A 114 10.60 -7.82 10.81
C PRO A 114 10.70 -9.14 11.61
N PRO A 115 11.89 -9.54 12.08
CA PRO A 115 12.06 -10.75 12.87
C PRO A 115 11.21 -10.71 14.14
N ARG A 116 10.80 -11.88 14.66
CA ARG A 116 9.87 -12.00 15.80
C ARG A 116 10.23 -11.15 17.03
N GLN A 117 11.52 -10.87 17.23
CA GLN A 117 12.06 -10.12 18.36
C GLN A 117 11.87 -8.59 18.25
N MET A 118 11.61 -8.06 17.05
CA MET A 118 11.45 -6.61 16.82
C MET A 118 9.99 -6.12 16.99
N HIS A 119 9.04 -7.02 17.24
CA HIS A 119 7.65 -6.64 17.57
C HIS A 119 7.50 -6.49 19.09
N GLY A 120 8.00 -5.39 19.64
CA GLY A 120 7.77 -4.97 21.01
C GLY A 120 9.05 -4.76 21.81
N SER A 121 9.60 -3.55 21.72
CA SER A 121 10.50 -2.99 22.73
C SER A 121 10.53 -1.47 22.58
N GLU A 122 9.44 -0.80 22.93
CA GLU A 122 9.43 0.61 23.33
C GLU A 122 8.28 0.79 24.33
N ASN A 123 8.60 0.54 25.61
CA ASN A 123 8.04 1.16 26.82
C ASN A 123 8.33 0.27 28.03
N GLN A 124 9.59 0.27 28.47
CA GLN A 124 9.91 0.25 29.90
C GLN A 124 11.05 1.24 30.12
N GLU A 125 10.93 2.00 31.20
CA GLU A 125 11.90 2.92 31.82
C GLU A 125 11.83 4.39 31.32
N GLY A 126 11.48 5.39 32.15
CA GLY A 126 11.34 5.41 33.61
C GLY A 126 10.52 6.59 34.13
#